data_AF-A0A3P7IMW9-F1
#
_entry.id   AF-A0A3P7IMW9-F1
#
_cell.length_a   1.000
_cell.length_b   1.000
_cell.length_c   1.000
_cell.angle_alpha   90.00
_cell.angle_beta   90.00
_cell.angle_gamma   90.00
#
_symmetry.space_group_name_H-M   'P 1'
#
loop_
_entity.id
_entity.type
_entity.pdbx_description
1 polymer ?
#
loop_
_entity_poly.entity_id
_entity_poly.type
_entity_poly.pdbx_seq_one_letter_code
_entity_poly.pdbx_strand_id
1 'polypeptide(L)'
;MSLSFGDVLFARIEVELETDYPKGAGCVVFRDREAFVAACACRYVPINFGEHIKKVELQPYLMRPVECEICQTVKTRNFCPRLRCLKFMCDSCWRQAHIDLPDHFPLIRAPPFRSRTGISYFDERR
;
A
#
# COMPACT_ATOMS: atom_id res chain seq x y z
N MET A 1 23.52 -2.88 8.48
CA MET A 1 22.20 -3.03 9.12
C MET A 1 21.17 -3.24 8.04
N SER A 2 20.54 -4.42 7.96
CA SER A 2 19.38 -4.64 7.11
C SER A 2 18.14 -4.10 7.83
N LEU A 3 17.48 -3.08 7.26
CA LEU A 3 16.17 -2.63 7.75
C LEU A 3 15.14 -3.71 7.41
N SER A 4 14.78 -4.55 8.38
CA SER A 4 13.70 -5.54 8.24
C SER A 4 12.45 -5.02 8.95
N PHE A 5 11.40 -4.69 8.19
CA PHE A 5 10.12 -4.26 8.75
C PHE A 5 9.28 -5.44 9.27
N GLY A 6 9.47 -6.62 8.69
CA GLY A 6 8.74 -7.85 9.03
C GLY A 6 8.68 -8.78 7.82
N ASP A 7 7.92 -9.86 7.96
CA ASP A 7 7.74 -10.86 6.91
C ASP A 7 7.04 -10.28 5.67
N VAL A 8 7.57 -10.60 4.50
CA VAL A 8 7.00 -10.24 3.21
C VAL A 8 6.30 -11.45 2.62
N LEU A 9 5.01 -11.32 2.33
CA LEU A 9 4.24 -12.35 1.62
C LEU A 9 4.43 -12.27 0.11
N PHE A 10 4.59 -11.05 -0.40
CA PHE A 10 4.63 -10.82 -1.84
C PHE A 10 5.46 -9.58 -2.17
N ALA A 11 6.26 -9.66 -3.24
CA ALA A 11 6.97 -8.52 -3.81
C ALA A 11 6.87 -8.57 -5.34
N ARG A 12 6.70 -7.42 -5.99
CA ARG A 12 6.65 -7.30 -7.45
C ARG A 12 7.25 -5.99 -7.91
N ILE A 13 8.03 -6.06 -8.99
CA ILE A 13 8.50 -4.89 -9.72
C ILE A 13 7.38 -4.46 -10.68
N GLU A 14 7.06 -3.16 -10.69
CA GLU A 14 6.12 -2.61 -11.65
C GLU A 14 6.79 -2.45 -13.01
N VAL A 15 6.12 -2.96 -14.03
CA VAL A 15 6.59 -2.92 -15.42
C VAL A 15 5.60 -2.20 -16.33
N GLU A 16 6.09 -1.69 -17.45
CA GLU A 16 5.28 -1.21 -18.58
C GLU A 16 4.54 -2.36 -19.25
N LEU A 17 3.30 -2.12 -19.68
CA LEU A 17 2.47 -3.20 -20.24
C LEU A 17 2.95 -3.67 -21.61
N GLU A 18 3.47 -2.75 -22.41
CA GLU A 18 3.82 -3.01 -23.81
C GLU A 18 5.21 -3.62 -23.94
N THR A 19 6.12 -3.25 -23.03
CA THR A 19 7.55 -3.56 -23.12
C THR A 19 8.03 -4.49 -22.01
N ASP A 20 7.19 -4.74 -20.99
CA ASP A 20 7.58 -5.39 -19.72
C ASP A 20 8.81 -4.71 -19.05
N TYR A 21 9.13 -3.46 -19.41
CA TYR A 21 10.28 -2.73 -18.88
C TYR A 21 10.00 -2.16 -17.47
N PRO A 22 10.96 -2.22 -16.53
CA PRO A 22 10.76 -1.71 -15.16
C PRO A 22 10.49 -0.20 -15.11
N LYS A 23 9.43 0.19 -14.40
CA LYS A 23 9.04 1.59 -14.20
C LYS A 23 9.82 2.32 -13.11
N GLY A 24 10.72 1.62 -12.43
CA GLY A 24 11.40 2.15 -11.23
C GLY A 24 10.51 2.17 -9.98
N ALA A 25 9.42 1.40 -9.97
CA ALA A 25 8.54 1.23 -8.83
C ALA A 25 8.32 -0.26 -8.54
N GLY A 26 7.87 -0.58 -7.33
CA GLY A 26 7.53 -1.93 -6.92
C GLY A 26 6.54 -1.92 -5.77
N CYS A 27 5.84 -3.02 -5.59
CA CYS A 27 4.91 -3.21 -4.49
C CYS A 27 5.34 -4.38 -3.61
N VAL A 28 5.10 -4.23 -2.31
CA VAL A 28 5.41 -5.21 -1.27
C VAL A 28 4.16 -5.39 -0.42
N VAL A 29 3.83 -6.64 -0.09
CA VAL A 29 2.76 -6.99 0.84
C VAL A 29 3.40 -7.66 2.05
N PHE A 30 3.22 -7.04 3.21
CA PHE A 30 3.67 -7.60 4.48
C PHE A 30 2.65 -8.61 5.02
N ARG A 31 3.13 -9.56 5.81
CA ARG A 31 2.27 -10.49 6.57
C ARG A 31 1.46 -9.75 7.62
N ASP A 32 2.14 -8.91 8.40
CA ASP A 32 1.57 -8.28 9.59
C ASP A 32 1.33 -6.78 9.37
N ARG A 33 0.29 -6.27 10.03
CA ARG A 33 -0.09 -4.85 9.94
C ARG A 33 1.00 -3.96 10.55
N GLU A 34 1.67 -4.42 11.59
CA GLU A 34 2.74 -3.72 12.31
C GLU A 34 3.93 -3.43 11.39
N ALA A 35 4.31 -4.40 10.55
CA ALA A 35 5.36 -4.25 9.55
C ALA A 35 4.97 -3.18 8.50
N PHE A 36 3.71 -3.18 8.06
CA PHE A 36 3.19 -2.14 7.16
C PHE A 36 3.22 -0.75 7.82
N VAL A 37 2.81 -0.63 9.09
CA VAL A 37 2.85 0.65 9.83
C VAL A 37 4.28 1.15 9.98
N ALA A 38 5.22 0.27 10.37
CA ALA A 38 6.64 0.61 10.52
C ALA A 38 7.25 1.07 9.18
N ALA A 39 6.93 0.40 8.08
CA ALA A 39 7.35 0.76 6.73
C ALA A 39 6.82 2.15 6.33
N CYS A 40 5.53 2.42 6.55
CA CYS A 40 4.93 3.73 6.28
C CYS A 40 5.53 4.84 7.14
N ALA A 41 5.82 4.56 8.41
CA ALA A 41 6.45 5.51 9.32
C ALA A 41 7.89 5.84 8.92
N CYS A 42 8.63 4.85 8.40
CA CYS A 42 9.99 5.05 7.90
C CYS A 42 10.03 6.00 6.69
N ARG A 43 9.00 5.95 5.82
CA ARG A 43 8.79 6.76 4.61
C ARG A 43 9.87 6.63 3.54
N TYR A 44 11.14 6.50 3.90
CA TYR A 44 12.25 6.34 2.97
C TYR A 44 13.23 5.30 3.48
N VAL A 45 13.67 4.42 2.57
CA VAL A 45 14.63 3.37 2.88
C VAL A 45 15.85 3.48 1.97
N PRO A 46 17.08 3.52 2.52
CA PRO A 46 18.28 3.39 1.72
C PRO A 46 18.46 1.94 1.30
N ILE A 47 18.61 1.71 0.00
CA ILE A 47 19.01 0.44 -0.58
C ILE A 47 20.44 0.59 -1.08
N ASN A 48 21.33 -0.26 -0.57
CA ASN A 48 22.73 -0.28 -0.92
C ASN A 48 22.98 -1.27 -2.07
N PHE A 49 23.60 -0.78 -3.14
CA PHE A 49 24.03 -1.50 -4.33
C PHE A 49 25.56 -1.44 -4.46
N GLY A 50 26.27 -1.85 -3.42
CA GLY A 50 27.73 -1.78 -3.34
C GLY A 50 28.23 -0.34 -3.18
N GLU A 51 28.66 0.26 -4.29
CA GLU A 51 29.19 1.63 -4.31
C GLU A 51 28.10 2.70 -4.33
N HIS A 52 26.85 2.32 -4.63
CA HIS A 52 25.73 3.25 -4.74
C HIS A 52 24.68 3.01 -3.68
N ILE A 53 24.22 4.08 -3.04
CA ILE A 53 23.06 4.06 -2.15
C ILE A 53 21.91 4.79 -2.82
N LYS A 54 20.82 4.09 -3.10
CA LYS A 54 19.58 4.71 -3.59
C LYS A 54 18.58 4.82 -2.46
N LYS A 55 17.86 5.93 -2.41
CA LYS A 55 16.79 6.15 -1.43
C LYS A 55 15.46 5.84 -2.10
N VAL A 56 14.73 4.86 -1.58
CA VAL A 56 13.40 4.48 -2.07
C VAL A 56 12.35 5.07 -1.16
N GLU A 57 11.33 5.71 -1.73
CA GLU A 57 10.16 6.17 -0.98
C GLU A 57 9.17 5.02 -0.80
N LEU A 58 8.69 4.84 0.42
CA LEU A 58 7.64 3.90 0.78
C LEU A 58 6.31 4.64 0.84
N GLN A 59 5.35 4.16 0.05
CA GLN A 59 4.02 4.73 0.00
C GLN A 59 2.96 3.64 0.20
N PRO A 60 1.94 3.90 1.04
CA PRO A 60 0.79 3.02 1.16
C PRO A 60 0.14 2.77 -0.19
N TYR A 61 -0.29 1.54 -0.41
CA TYR A 61 -0.87 1.09 -1.67
C TYR A 61 -1.97 0.08 -1.41
N LEU A 62 -3.00 0.07 -2.27
CA LEU A 62 -4.14 -0.81 -2.17
C LEU A 62 -4.41 -1.52 -3.50
N MET A 63 -4.35 -2.86 -3.50
CA MET A 63 -4.66 -3.67 -4.69
C MET A 63 -6.16 -3.74 -5.00
N ARG A 64 -7.00 -3.87 -3.97
CA ARG A 64 -8.43 -4.13 -4.09
C ARG A 64 -9.20 -3.31 -3.06
N PRO A 65 -10.46 -2.91 -3.33
CA PRO A 65 -11.31 -2.33 -2.30
C PRO A 65 -11.36 -3.22 -1.07
N VAL A 66 -11.27 -2.61 0.11
CA VAL A 66 -11.35 -3.30 1.40
C VAL A 66 -12.58 -2.80 2.15
N GLU A 67 -13.01 -3.55 3.15
CA GLU A 67 -14.06 -3.08 4.06
C GLU A 67 -13.57 -1.89 4.89
N CYS A 68 -14.44 -0.92 5.11
CA CYS A 68 -14.15 0.21 5.99
C CYS A 68 -13.73 -0.29 7.37
N GLU A 69 -12.56 0.10 7.86
CA GLU A 69 -12.04 -0.36 9.15
C GLU A 69 -12.82 0.20 10.35
N ILE A 70 -13.73 1.15 10.13
CA ILE A 70 -14.56 1.76 11.17
C ILE A 70 -15.94 1.11 11.25
N CYS A 71 -16.68 1.09 10.13
CA CYS A 71 -18.05 0.59 10.12
C CYS A 71 -18.16 -0.86 9.64
N GLN A 72 -17.15 -1.39 8.94
CA GLN A 72 -17.11 -2.76 8.38
C GLN A 72 -18.28 -3.11 7.43
N THR A 73 -19.07 -2.13 7.00
CA THR A 73 -20.26 -2.34 6.14
C THR A 73 -20.06 -1.98 4.68
N VAL A 74 -19.16 -1.03 4.38
CA VAL A 74 -19.00 -0.47 3.03
C VAL A 74 -17.60 -0.74 2.54
N LYS A 75 -17.47 -1.26 1.31
CA LYS A 75 -16.17 -1.36 0.62
C LYS A 75 -15.70 0.01 0.18
N THR A 76 -14.44 0.32 0.48
CA THR A 76 -13.82 1.62 0.21
C THR A 76 -12.43 1.45 -0.39
N ARG A 77 -11.96 2.50 -1.06
CA ARG A 77 -10.56 2.67 -1.48
C ARG A 77 -9.89 3.87 -0.79
N ASN A 78 -10.64 4.64 0.00
CA ASN A 78 -10.10 5.84 0.63
C ASN A 78 -9.21 5.42 1.78
N PHE A 79 -7.94 5.77 1.68
CA PHE A 79 -6.94 5.52 2.71
C PHE A 79 -6.43 6.84 3.26
N CYS A 80 -6.32 6.97 4.58
CA CYS A 80 -5.64 8.13 5.17
C CYS A 80 -4.16 7.80 5.37
N PRO A 81 -3.21 8.41 4.63
CA PRO A 81 -1.79 8.07 4.71
C PRO A 81 -1.09 8.65 5.94
N ARG A 82 -1.78 9.49 6.72
CA ARG A 82 -1.22 10.10 7.93
C ARG A 82 -1.14 9.05 9.04
N LEU A 83 0.01 8.93 9.69
CA LEU A 83 0.25 7.94 10.76
C LEU A 83 -0.79 8.00 11.90
N ARG A 84 -1.32 9.19 12.19
CA ARG A 84 -2.41 9.40 13.17
C ARG A 84 -3.67 8.59 12.83
N CYS A 85 -3.93 8.35 11.55
CA CYS A 85 -5.11 7.64 11.07
C CYS A 85 -4.73 6.27 10.52
N LEU A 86 -3.90 6.23 9.47
CA LEU A 86 -3.37 5.05 8.79
C LEU A 86 -4.39 3.91 8.63
N LYS A 87 -5.55 4.27 8.06
CA LYS A 87 -6.75 3.41 7.97
C LYS A 87 -7.52 3.64 6.68
N PHE A 88 -8.23 2.61 6.24
CA PHE A 88 -9.23 2.64 5.20
C PHE A 88 -10.60 3.02 5.78
N MET A 89 -11.24 4.04 5.20
CA MET A 89 -12.51 4.59 5.69
C MET A 89 -13.47 4.82 4.53
N CYS A 90 -14.77 4.57 4.70
CA CYS A 90 -15.78 5.04 3.73
C CYS A 90 -15.98 6.55 3.86
N ASP A 91 -16.68 7.18 2.92
CA ASP A 91 -16.89 8.65 2.93
C ASP A 91 -17.62 9.17 4.17
N SER A 92 -18.51 8.36 4.75
CA SER A 92 -19.20 8.72 6.00
C SER A 92 -18.24 8.73 7.19
N CYS A 93 -17.52 7.63 7.40
CA CYS A 93 -16.54 7.52 8.49
C CYS A 93 -15.37 8.50 8.31
N TRP A 94 -14.96 8.78 7.07
CA TRP A 94 -13.94 9.77 6.78
C TRP A 94 -14.35 11.15 7.29
N ARG A 95 -15.55 11.61 6.91
CA ARG A 95 -16.06 12.93 7.32
C ARG A 95 -16.13 13.06 8.84
N GLN A 96 -16.57 12.01 9.54
CA GLN A 96 -16.65 12.01 10.99
C GLN A 96 -15.28 12.00 11.67
N ALA A 97 -14.33 11.22 11.16
CA ALA A 97 -12.99 11.10 11.75
C ALA A 97 -12.07 12.30 11.45
N HIS A 98 -12.37 13.09 10.43
CA HIS A 98 -11.51 14.18 9.94
C HIS A 98 -12.13 15.57 10.02
N ILE A 99 -13.17 15.78 10.85
CA ILE A 99 -13.80 17.10 11.04
C ILE A 99 -12.75 18.16 11.39
N ASP A 100 -11.84 17.84 12.31
CA ASP A 100 -10.81 18.76 12.80
C ASP A 100 -9.42 18.49 12.19
N LEU A 101 -9.37 17.81 11.03
CA LEU A 101 -8.12 17.41 10.37
C LEU A 101 -8.10 17.85 8.89
N PRO A 102 -8.06 19.16 8.60
CA PRO A 102 -8.19 19.69 7.24
C PRO A 102 -7.05 19.28 6.29
N ASP A 103 -5.86 18.98 6.83
CA ASP A 103 -4.68 18.58 6.04
C ASP A 103 -4.61 17.08 5.72
N HIS A 104 -5.67 16.34 6.06
CA HIS A 104 -5.81 14.94 5.77
C HIS A 104 -6.62 14.77 4.48
N PHE A 105 -5.97 14.20 3.46
CA PHE A 105 -6.60 13.90 2.18
C PHE A 105 -6.58 12.40 1.92
N PRO A 106 -7.67 11.83 1.37
CA PRO A 106 -7.71 10.41 1.06
C PRO A 106 -6.72 10.12 -0.08
N LEU A 107 -5.80 9.19 0.15
CA LEU A 107 -4.96 8.65 -0.88
C LEU A 107 -5.76 7.64 -1.68
N ILE A 108 -6.15 8.01 -2.90
CA ILE A 108 -6.78 7.11 -3.87
C ILE A 108 -5.71 6.72 -4.88
N ARG A 109 -4.76 5.87 -4.46
CA ARG A 109 -3.83 5.23 -5.38
C ARG A 109 -4.22 3.77 -5.53
N ALA A 110 -5.20 3.54 -6.39
CA ALA A 110 -5.31 2.24 -7.04
C ALA A 110 -4.33 2.24 -8.22
N PRO A 111 -3.59 1.15 -8.48
CA PRO A 111 -3.07 0.98 -9.82
C PRO A 111 -4.29 0.95 -10.75
N PRO A 112 -4.17 1.34 -12.02
CA PRO A 112 -5.22 0.98 -12.97
C PRO A 112 -5.47 -0.53 -12.85
N PHE A 113 -6.72 -0.93 -12.63
CA PHE A 113 -7.09 -2.35 -12.65
C PHE A 113 -6.76 -2.87 -14.05
N ARG A 114 -5.66 -3.61 -14.18
CA ARG A 114 -5.19 -4.13 -15.47
C ARG A 114 -5.14 -5.64 -15.37
N SER A 115 -6.24 -6.26 -15.74
CA SER A 115 -6.30 -7.68 -16.07
C SER A 115 -5.42 -7.92 -17.30
N ARG A 116 -4.20 -8.44 -17.12
CA ARG A 116 -3.73 -9.46 -18.06
C ARG A 116 -4.61 -10.66 -17.75
N THR A 117 -5.52 -10.99 -18.65
CA THR A 117 -6.29 -12.22 -18.62
C THR A 117 -5.36 -13.38 -18.24
N GLY A 118 -5.64 -14.04 -17.10
CA GLY A 118 -4.97 -15.29 -16.71
C GLY A 118 -3.92 -15.19 -15.61
N ILE A 119 -4.29 -14.80 -14.39
CA ILE A 119 -3.74 -15.46 -13.18
C ILE A 119 -4.93 -15.79 -12.29
N SER A 120 -5.32 -17.06 -12.31
CA SER A 120 -6.31 -17.63 -11.43
C SER A 120 -6.00 -17.28 -9.97
N TYR A 121 -7.03 -16.86 -9.26
CA TYR A 121 -7.01 -16.80 -7.81
C TYR A 121 -6.55 -18.17 -7.28
N PHE A 122 -5.50 -18.17 -6.46
CA PHE A 122 -5.31 -19.24 -5.51
C PHE A 122 -6.49 -19.16 -4.53
N ASP A 123 -7.41 -20.10 -4.69
CA ASP A 123 -8.50 -20.44 -3.77
C ASP A 123 -7.86 -21.13 -2.55
N GLU A 124 -7.61 -20.39 -1.46
CA GLU A 124 -7.35 -20.98 -0.15
C GLU A 124 -8.68 -21.34 0.50
N ARG A 125 -9.23 -22.49 0.07
CA ARG A 125 -10.07 -23.33 0.91
C ARG A 125 -9.19 -24.13 1.85
N ARG A 126 -9.21 -23.78 3.14
CA ARG A 126 -9.13 -24.72 4.26
C ARG A 126 -10.06 -24.27 5.37
#